data_AF-A0A931S7U7-F1
#
_entry.id   AF-A0A931S7U7-F1
#
_cell.length_a   1.000
_cell.length_b   1.000
_cell.length_c   1.000
_cell.angle_alpha   90.00
_cell.angle_beta   90.00
_cell.angle_gamma   90.00
#
_symmetry.space_group_name_H-M   'P 1'
#
loop_
_entity.id
_entity.type
_entity.pdbx_description
1 polymer ?
#
loop_
_entity_poly.entity_id
_entity_poly.type
_entity_poly.pdbx_seq_one_letter_code
_entity_poly.pdbx_strand_id
1 'polypeptide(L)'
;MKTLEEPPPFVKFILATTEPHRLPETILSRCQRFDFRRIPVREICQRLREIADKEQLSITDGALLLLAREAEGSMRDAQSLLEQVLSYAAPGSAETEAGSPIGEDLLHDLLGIAERKSLYDLSASVLAGDANRCVELVAELADQGRDLARFSRDLVEHFRNLLVARLGQERKGRSAGSTPESTSSSRLLDLPDREIEDLHRQAAELSVETLMDYFGFMAEADEEVARSAYPRFALEAAVVRLATLPKTIPVTAVLERLEMLGRRLEREGKGRSPGQPVPAAERNEKSMQEAALETPTGGGGTELWRQFVAFVMREKKFLGTYLERVFPLELSPSHLKLGVDDRHCLSQLQDPENLSSLREFACRFFTGEIAVSVVAVSGKKPAPEETPPVAAGSAASRGEPGVGVQEALRIFGGSIKGAKREE
;
A
#
# COMPACT_ATOMS: atom_id res chain seq x y z
N MET A 1 36.95 35.08 2.54
CA MET A 1 38.07 34.64 1.68
C MET A 1 39.40 35.26 2.11
N LYS A 2 39.56 36.60 2.09
CA LYS A 2 40.80 37.25 2.55
C LYS A 2 41.28 36.80 3.94
N THR A 3 40.36 36.57 4.88
CA THR A 3 40.66 36.07 6.23
C THR A 3 41.11 34.61 6.32
N LEU A 4 40.80 33.77 5.31
CA LEU A 4 41.32 32.40 5.19
C LEU A 4 42.68 32.39 4.46
N GLU A 5 42.94 33.40 3.63
CA GLU A 5 44.21 33.60 2.93
C GLU A 5 45.30 34.13 3.88
N GLU A 6 44.93 35.06 4.76
CA GLU A 6 45.83 35.68 5.74
C GLU A 6 45.22 35.59 7.14
N PRO A 7 45.11 34.38 7.72
CA PRO A 7 44.52 34.21 9.04
C PRO A 7 45.42 34.85 10.11
N PRO A 8 44.87 35.66 11.03
CA PRO A 8 45.64 36.13 12.17
C PRO A 8 46.20 34.93 12.97
N PRO A 9 47.42 35.03 13.55
CA PRO A 9 48.08 33.88 14.17
C PRO A 9 47.28 33.21 15.30
N PHE A 10 46.43 34.00 15.97
CA PHE A 10 45.59 33.58 17.09
C PHE A 10 44.23 33.01 16.67
N VAL A 11 43.86 33.09 15.39
CA VAL A 11 42.58 32.56 14.89
C VAL A 11 42.81 31.18 14.27
N LYS A 12 41.96 30.23 14.66
CA LYS A 12 41.89 28.89 14.04
C LYS A 12 40.50 28.71 13.44
N PHE A 13 40.46 28.26 12.18
CA PHE A 13 39.22 27.94 11.49
C PHE A 13 39.02 26.42 11.52
N ILE A 14 37.85 25.99 12.01
CA ILE A 14 37.40 24.59 11.94
C ILE A 14 36.09 24.62 11.17
N LEU A 15 36.09 23.99 9.99
CA LEU A 15 34.94 23.92 9.10
C LEU A 15 34.44 22.47 9.07
N ALA A 16 33.13 22.27 9.15
CA ALA A 16 32.49 20.96 9.04
C ALA A 16 31.43 21.00 7.93
N THR A 17 31.39 19.97 7.10
CA THR A 17 30.39 19.79 6.04
C THR A 17 30.14 18.31 5.78
N THR A 18 28.92 17.96 5.42
CA THR A 18 28.55 16.63 4.89
C THR A 18 28.66 16.57 3.36
N GLU A 19 28.84 17.71 2.69
CA GLU A 19 28.85 17.84 1.22
C GLU A 19 30.10 18.59 0.74
N PRO A 20 31.31 17.98 0.80
CA PRO A 20 32.56 18.67 0.48
C PRO A 20 32.64 19.14 -0.98
N HIS A 21 31.92 18.49 -1.89
CA HIS A 21 31.89 18.83 -3.31
C HIS A 21 31.11 20.13 -3.61
N ARG A 22 30.28 20.60 -2.68
CA ARG A 22 29.58 21.89 -2.79
C ARG A 22 30.44 23.07 -2.36
N LEU A 23 31.59 22.80 -1.73
CA LEU A 23 32.51 23.86 -1.32
C LEU A 23 33.37 24.31 -2.51
N PRO A 24 33.58 25.63 -2.68
CA PRO A 24 34.50 26.15 -3.68
C PRO A 24 35.91 25.61 -3.48
N GLU A 25 36.59 25.30 -4.59
CA GLU A 25 37.99 24.83 -4.59
C GLU A 25 38.94 25.81 -3.89
N THR A 26 38.62 27.10 -3.92
CA THR A 26 39.35 28.19 -3.25
C THR A 26 39.31 28.14 -1.71
N ILE A 27 38.36 27.40 -1.12
CA ILE A 27 38.34 27.09 0.31
C ILE A 27 39.06 25.78 0.58
N LEU A 28 38.78 24.75 -0.24
CA LEU A 28 39.37 23.42 -0.09
C LEU A 28 40.90 23.45 -0.21
N SER A 29 41.45 24.24 -1.13
CA SER A 29 42.90 24.42 -1.33
C SER A 29 43.62 25.09 -0.15
N ARG A 30 42.89 25.72 0.77
CA ARG A 30 43.46 26.45 1.93
C ARG A 30 43.16 25.79 3.28
N CYS A 31 42.48 24.66 3.27
CA CYS A 31 42.14 23.92 4.48
C CYS A 31 42.79 22.54 4.45
N GLN A 32 43.28 22.07 5.60
CA GLN A 32 43.63 20.67 5.74
C GLN A 32 42.34 19.85 5.90
N ARG A 33 42.09 18.95 4.94
CA ARG A 33 40.90 18.11 4.93
C ARG A 33 41.10 16.86 5.78
N PHE A 34 40.14 16.62 6.67
CA PHE A 34 40.01 15.38 7.43
C PHE A 34 38.65 14.75 7.11
N ASP A 35 38.65 13.54 6.58
CA ASP A 35 37.43 12.80 6.26
C ASP A 35 37.07 11.88 7.43
N PHE A 36 35.95 12.18 8.08
CA PHE A 36 35.36 11.30 9.09
C PHE A 36 34.50 10.25 8.39
N ARG A 37 34.76 8.98 8.69
CA ARG A 37 33.97 7.84 8.22
C ARG A 37 33.02 7.39 9.32
N ARG A 38 31.96 6.67 8.95
CA ARG A 38 31.11 5.96 9.91
C ARG A 38 31.96 5.07 10.80
N ILE A 39 31.69 5.09 12.10
CA ILE A 39 32.45 4.31 13.09
C ILE A 39 32.03 2.83 12.95
N PRO A 40 32.97 1.88 12.89
CA PRO A 40 32.62 0.47 12.86
C PRO A 40 31.83 0.06 14.11
N VAL A 41 30.81 -0.78 13.92
CA VAL A 41 29.92 -1.26 15.00
C VAL A 41 30.70 -1.80 16.21
N ARG A 42 31.80 -2.53 15.96
CA ARG A 42 32.66 -3.07 17.03
C ARG A 42 33.29 -2.00 17.91
N GLU A 43 33.74 -0.89 17.32
CA GLU A 43 34.33 0.23 18.06
C GLU A 43 33.26 0.97 18.88
N ILE A 44 32.04 1.09 18.32
CA ILE A 44 30.89 1.61 19.07
C ILE A 44 30.57 0.72 20.26
N CYS A 45 30.46 -0.60 20.07
CA CYS A 45 30.20 -1.56 21.15
C CYS A 45 31.24 -1.44 22.27
N GLN A 46 32.53 -1.41 21.91
CA GLN A 46 33.61 -1.28 22.88
C GLN A 46 33.48 0.03 23.67
N ARG A 47 33.17 1.14 22.98
CA ARG A 47 33.01 2.43 23.64
C ARG A 47 31.79 2.47 24.56
N LEU A 48 30.66 1.92 24.13
CA LEU A 48 29.45 1.81 24.96
C LEU A 48 29.68 0.93 26.19
N ARG A 49 30.46 -0.15 26.06
CA ARG A 49 30.88 -0.99 27.19
C ARG A 49 31.70 -0.21 28.21
N GLU A 50 32.71 0.53 27.76
CA GLU A 50 33.52 1.38 28.64
C GLU A 50 32.68 2.42 29.40
N ILE A 51 31.62 2.94 28.77
CA ILE A 51 30.68 3.88 29.40
C ILE A 51 29.80 3.14 30.41
N ALA A 52 29.18 2.02 30.01
CA ALA A 52 28.34 1.21 30.89
C ALA A 52 29.10 0.76 32.15
N ASP A 53 30.35 0.31 32.02
CA ASP A 53 31.19 -0.10 33.16
C ASP A 53 31.46 1.07 34.12
N LYS A 54 31.67 2.28 33.60
CA LYS A 54 31.92 3.49 34.41
C LYS A 54 30.67 3.96 35.15
N GLU A 55 29.51 3.87 34.48
CA GLU A 55 28.20 4.21 35.04
C GLU A 55 27.61 3.07 35.90
N GLN A 56 28.36 1.96 36.07
CA GLN A 56 27.93 0.77 36.82
C GLN A 56 26.62 0.16 36.30
N LEU A 57 26.41 0.27 34.99
CA LEU A 57 25.25 -0.25 34.29
C LEU A 57 25.47 -1.73 33.92
N SER A 58 24.62 -2.61 34.44
CA SER A 58 24.62 -4.02 34.05
C SER A 58 23.88 -4.18 32.72
N ILE A 59 24.61 -4.37 31.61
CA ILE A 59 24.06 -4.53 30.25
C ILE A 59 24.77 -5.65 29.50
N THR A 60 24.00 -6.44 28.74
CA THR A 60 24.52 -7.59 27.98
C THR A 60 25.29 -7.17 26.72
N ASP A 61 26.19 -8.04 26.24
CA ASP A 61 26.91 -7.87 24.96
C ASP A 61 25.96 -7.69 23.77
N GLY A 62 24.88 -8.47 23.74
CA GLY A 62 23.89 -8.38 22.66
C GLY A 62 23.11 -7.08 22.67
N ALA A 63 22.75 -6.57 23.86
CA ALA A 63 22.12 -5.25 23.98
C ALA A 63 23.04 -4.12 23.50
N LEU A 64 24.32 -4.16 23.86
CA LEU A 64 25.31 -3.19 23.36
C LEU A 64 25.51 -3.28 21.85
N LEU A 65 25.49 -4.49 21.29
CA LEU A 65 25.54 -4.71 19.84
C LEU A 65 24.31 -4.11 19.14
N LEU A 66 23.13 -4.27 19.73
CA LEU A 66 21.89 -3.73 19.19
C LEU A 66 21.93 -2.19 19.17
N LEU A 67 22.30 -1.54 20.28
CA LEU A 67 22.49 -0.08 20.34
C LEU A 67 23.49 0.42 19.30
N ALA A 68 24.60 -0.30 19.13
CA ALA A 68 25.63 0.07 18.17
C ALA A 68 25.17 -0.05 16.71
N ARG A 69 24.26 -0.98 16.42
CA ARG A 69 23.64 -1.15 15.09
C ARG A 69 22.63 -0.03 14.81
N GLU A 70 21.74 0.24 15.75
CA GLU A 70 20.73 1.31 15.66
C GLU A 70 21.37 2.70 15.50
N ALA A 71 22.58 2.88 16.01
CA ALA A 71 23.34 4.12 15.88
C ALA A 71 23.96 4.36 14.50
N GLU A 72 23.93 3.38 13.58
CA GLU A 72 24.34 3.54 12.17
C GLU A 72 25.76 4.11 11.92
N GLY A 73 26.67 3.97 12.88
CA GLY A 73 28.03 4.53 12.80
C GLY A 73 28.22 5.89 13.47
N SER A 74 27.19 6.41 14.16
CA SER A 74 27.20 7.65 14.93
C SER A 74 27.37 7.38 16.43
N MET A 75 28.52 7.73 17.01
CA MET A 75 28.74 7.57 18.45
C MET A 75 27.76 8.41 19.29
N ARG A 76 27.33 9.56 18.76
CA ARG A 76 26.38 10.44 19.46
C ARG A 76 25.02 9.76 19.61
N ASP A 77 24.53 9.14 18.55
CA ASP A 77 23.23 8.46 18.57
C ASP A 77 23.33 7.21 19.45
N ALA A 78 24.43 6.46 19.35
CA ALA A 78 24.71 5.32 20.23
C ALA A 78 24.64 5.68 21.73
N GLN A 79 25.29 6.78 22.12
CA GLN A 79 25.24 7.27 23.50
C GLN A 79 23.85 7.76 23.89
N SER A 80 23.14 8.44 22.98
CA SER A 80 21.77 8.91 23.23
C SER A 80 20.81 7.74 23.49
N LEU A 81 20.95 6.64 22.72
CA LEU A 81 20.18 5.42 22.93
C LEU A 81 20.54 4.75 24.26
N LEU A 82 21.83 4.72 24.63
CA LEU A 82 22.27 4.19 25.93
C LEU A 82 21.72 5.01 27.10
N GLU A 83 21.70 6.34 26.99
CA GLU A 83 21.09 7.24 27.99
C GLU A 83 19.58 7.01 28.11
N GLN A 84 18.88 6.81 26.99
CA GLN A 84 17.47 6.44 27.01
C GLN A 84 17.26 5.14 27.77
N VAL A 85 18.03 4.09 27.47
CA VAL A 85 17.97 2.81 28.20
C VAL A 85 18.23 2.99 29.69
N LEU A 86 19.23 3.79 30.06
CA LEU A 86 19.55 4.09 31.46
C LEU A 86 18.38 4.77 32.19
N SER A 87 17.67 5.70 31.52
CA SER A 87 16.54 6.40 32.12
C SER A 87 15.38 5.47 32.50
N TYR A 88 15.21 4.37 31.77
CA TYR A 88 14.20 3.35 32.05
C TYR A 88 14.69 2.27 33.02
N ALA A 89 15.98 1.95 33.03
CA ALA A 89 16.60 1.00 33.94
C ALA A 89 16.98 1.59 35.31
N ALA A 90 16.76 2.89 35.53
CA ALA A 90 17.10 3.56 36.77
C ALA A 90 16.37 2.95 37.99
N PRO A 91 17.02 2.87 39.17
CA PRO A 91 16.44 2.24 40.36
C PRO A 91 15.16 2.98 40.80
N GLY A 92 14.01 2.34 40.60
CA GLY A 92 12.69 2.89 40.93
C GLY A 92 11.61 2.72 39.86
N SER A 93 11.97 2.35 38.63
CA SER A 93 11.02 1.92 37.60
C SER A 93 10.60 0.47 37.83
N ALA A 94 9.30 0.20 37.77
CA ALA A 94 8.65 -1.01 38.31
C ALA A 94 8.92 -2.33 37.53
N GLU A 95 9.83 -2.33 36.55
CA GLU A 95 9.93 -3.40 35.56
C GLU A 95 11.30 -4.09 35.49
N THR A 96 12.30 -3.61 36.23
CA THR A 96 13.58 -4.34 36.35
C THR A 96 13.66 -4.95 37.74
N GLU A 97 13.56 -6.28 37.85
CA GLU A 97 13.94 -6.96 39.08
C GLU A 97 15.35 -6.51 39.46
N ALA A 98 15.49 -5.98 40.67
CA ALA A 98 16.73 -5.38 41.16
C ALA A 98 17.91 -6.37 40.96
N GLY A 99 18.75 -6.11 39.96
CA GLY A 99 19.96 -6.88 39.68
C GLY A 99 19.97 -7.70 38.38
N SER A 100 18.90 -7.73 37.58
CA SER A 100 18.99 -8.36 36.25
C SER A 100 19.71 -7.44 35.25
N PRO A 101 20.66 -7.96 34.44
CA PRO A 101 21.28 -7.17 33.38
C PRO A 101 20.24 -6.73 32.35
N ILE A 102 20.44 -5.55 31.79
CA ILE A 102 19.69 -5.04 30.65
C ILE A 102 19.99 -5.96 29.46
N GLY A 103 19.01 -6.80 29.12
CA GLY A 103 19.05 -7.75 28.02
C GLY A 103 18.55 -7.15 26.71
N GLU A 104 18.62 -7.94 25.64
CA GLU A 104 18.04 -7.56 24.36
C GLU A 104 16.53 -7.34 24.46
N ASP A 105 15.81 -8.13 25.27
CA ASP A 105 14.35 -8.04 25.39
C ASP A 105 13.87 -6.64 25.85
N LEU A 106 14.50 -6.07 26.88
CA LEU A 106 14.17 -4.72 27.37
C LEU A 106 14.53 -3.63 26.35
N LEU A 107 15.65 -3.79 25.65
CA LEU A 107 16.01 -2.88 24.56
C LEU A 107 15.05 -3.00 23.40
N HIS A 108 14.62 -4.22 23.07
CA HIS A 108 13.58 -4.42 22.10
C HIS A 108 12.34 -3.65 22.61
N ASP A 109 11.87 -3.81 23.85
CA ASP A 109 10.70 -3.07 24.36
C ASP A 109 10.84 -1.54 24.24
N LEU A 110 12.03 -1.03 24.58
CA LEU A 110 12.36 0.39 24.58
C LEU A 110 12.60 1.01 23.20
N LEU A 111 13.22 0.25 22.31
CA LEU A 111 13.68 0.70 21.00
C LEU A 111 12.76 0.23 19.88
N GLY A 112 11.84 -0.72 20.11
CA GLY A 112 10.94 -1.16 19.04
C GLY A 112 10.24 -2.53 19.10
N ILE A 113 9.88 -3.15 20.23
CA ILE A 113 9.00 -4.36 20.22
C ILE A 113 7.65 -3.95 19.67
N ALA A 114 7.18 -2.78 20.05
CA ALA A 114 6.00 -2.19 19.46
C ALA A 114 6.21 -1.90 17.95
N GLU A 115 7.37 -1.39 17.53
CA GLU A 115 7.63 -1.09 16.10
C GLU A 115 7.75 -2.35 15.25
N ARG A 116 8.48 -3.36 15.73
CA ARG A 116 8.74 -4.61 15.04
C ARG A 116 7.49 -5.47 14.98
N LYS A 117 6.70 -5.54 16.07
CA LYS A 117 5.39 -6.19 16.03
C LYS A 117 4.47 -5.52 15.00
N SER A 118 4.41 -4.19 14.96
CA SER A 118 3.61 -3.49 13.96
C SER A 118 4.10 -3.73 12.53
N LEU A 119 5.41 -3.82 12.29
CA LEU A 119 5.96 -4.22 10.98
C LEU A 119 5.55 -5.65 10.61
N TYR A 120 5.64 -6.58 11.56
CA TYR A 120 5.21 -7.97 11.37
C TYR A 120 3.71 -8.10 11.11
N ASP A 121 2.87 -7.42 11.89
CA ASP A 121 1.42 -7.47 11.76
C ASP A 121 0.94 -6.84 10.44
N LEU A 122 1.54 -5.71 10.05
CA LEU A 122 1.20 -5.04 8.80
C LEU A 122 1.69 -5.82 7.59
N SER A 123 2.94 -6.30 7.61
CA SER A 123 3.45 -7.16 6.54
C SER A 123 2.63 -8.44 6.43
N ALA A 124 2.29 -9.12 7.53
CA ALA A 124 1.44 -10.30 7.51
C ALA A 124 0.06 -10.00 6.89
N SER A 125 -0.54 -8.85 7.22
CA SER A 125 -1.83 -8.41 6.65
C SER A 125 -1.72 -8.17 5.15
N VAL A 126 -0.63 -7.53 4.70
CA VAL A 126 -0.33 -7.34 3.26
C VAL A 126 -0.17 -8.68 2.56
N LEU A 127 0.62 -9.60 3.13
CA LEU A 127 0.88 -10.92 2.55
C LEU A 127 -0.40 -11.78 2.47
N ALA A 128 -1.32 -11.61 3.45
CA ALA A 128 -2.64 -12.24 3.46
C ALA A 128 -3.63 -11.60 2.49
N GLY A 129 -3.34 -10.40 1.98
CA GLY A 129 -4.23 -9.61 1.13
C GLY A 129 -5.37 -8.93 1.88
N ASP A 130 -5.24 -8.73 3.20
CA ASP A 130 -6.24 -8.06 4.02
C ASP A 130 -6.01 -6.54 4.03
N ALA A 131 -6.51 -5.88 2.99
CA ALA A 131 -6.39 -4.43 2.84
C ALA A 131 -7.09 -3.65 3.96
N ASN A 132 -8.18 -4.18 4.54
CA ASN A 132 -8.90 -3.51 5.62
C ASN A 132 -8.02 -3.49 6.88
N ARG A 133 -7.45 -4.63 7.25
CA ARG A 133 -6.55 -4.71 8.41
C ARG A 133 -5.31 -3.85 8.23
N CYS A 134 -4.80 -3.74 7.00
CA CYS A 134 -3.67 -2.85 6.70
C CYS A 134 -3.98 -1.39 7.03
N VAL A 135 -5.16 -0.88 6.61
CA VAL A 135 -5.56 0.50 6.89
C VAL A 135 -5.80 0.73 8.39
N GLU A 136 -6.40 -0.23 9.08
CA GLU A 136 -6.56 -0.18 10.54
C GLU A 136 -5.23 -0.07 11.26
N LEU A 137 -4.25 -0.90 10.89
CA LEU A 137 -2.91 -0.88 11.49
C LEU A 137 -2.19 0.46 11.23
N VAL A 138 -2.31 1.02 10.02
CA VAL A 138 -1.74 2.34 9.73
C VAL A 138 -2.43 3.44 10.54
N ALA A 139 -3.74 3.35 10.76
CA ALA A 139 -4.47 4.26 11.64
C ALA A 139 -4.02 4.14 13.10
N GLU A 140 -3.87 2.91 13.63
CA GLU A 140 -3.35 2.64 14.98
C GLU A 140 -1.95 3.26 15.16
N LEU A 141 -1.07 3.13 14.16
CA LEU A 141 0.27 3.72 14.17
C LEU A 141 0.23 5.25 14.17
N ALA A 142 -0.66 5.85 13.38
CA ALA A 142 -0.84 7.30 13.33
C ALA A 142 -1.38 7.84 14.67
N ASP A 143 -2.35 7.14 15.27
CA ASP A 143 -2.96 7.53 16.55
C ASP A 143 -1.96 7.43 17.72
N GLN A 144 -0.99 6.52 17.62
CA GLN A 144 0.17 6.45 18.54
C GLN A 144 1.20 7.57 18.32
N GLY A 145 1.00 8.43 17.32
CA GLY A 145 1.91 9.54 17.00
C GLY A 145 3.23 9.11 16.35
N ARG A 146 3.25 7.94 15.68
CA ARG A 146 4.47 7.43 15.05
C ARG A 146 4.84 8.18 13.77
N ASP A 147 6.14 8.24 13.50
CA ASP A 147 6.66 8.74 12.22
C ASP A 147 6.41 7.70 11.11
N LEU A 148 5.36 7.94 10.33
CA LEU A 148 4.96 7.06 9.24
C LEU A 148 5.95 7.04 8.07
N ALA A 149 6.74 8.09 7.89
CA ALA A 149 7.79 8.11 6.87
C ALA A 149 8.99 7.26 7.29
N ARG A 150 9.33 7.25 8.59
CA ARG A 150 10.30 6.29 9.12
C ARG A 150 9.78 4.86 9.03
N PHE A 151 8.55 4.63 9.47
CA PHE A 151 7.94 3.30 9.44
C PHE A 151 7.82 2.73 8.01
N SER A 152 7.57 3.59 7.01
CA SER A 152 7.60 3.23 5.60
C SER A 152 8.97 2.72 5.16
N ARG A 153 10.07 3.36 5.57
CA ARG A 153 11.43 2.87 5.31
C ARG A 153 11.68 1.52 5.97
N ASP A 154 11.20 1.34 7.19
CA ASP A 154 11.36 0.08 7.92
C ASP A 154 10.58 -1.06 7.23
N LEU A 155 9.43 -0.77 6.60
CA LEU A 155 8.71 -1.73 5.75
C LEU A 155 9.51 -2.12 4.50
N VAL A 156 10.18 -1.16 3.84
CA VAL A 156 11.06 -1.45 2.69
C VAL A 156 12.16 -2.44 3.11
N GLU A 157 12.79 -2.18 4.25
CA GLU A 157 13.81 -3.07 4.80
C GLU A 157 13.22 -4.44 5.15
N HIS A 158 12.02 -4.49 5.74
CA HIS A 158 11.35 -5.74 6.07
C HIS A 158 11.08 -6.60 4.82
N PHE A 159 10.54 -6.03 3.75
CA PHE A 159 10.31 -6.76 2.50
C PHE A 159 11.62 -7.22 1.82
N ARG A 160 12.68 -6.40 1.88
CA ARG A 160 14.03 -6.83 1.48
C ARG A 160 14.49 -8.03 2.31
N ASN A 161 14.28 -7.99 3.61
CA ASN A 161 14.72 -9.04 4.52
C ASN A 161 13.95 -10.35 4.29
N LEU A 162 12.65 -10.28 4.00
CA LEU A 162 11.85 -11.43 3.54
C LEU A 162 12.40 -12.02 2.23
N LEU A 163 12.74 -11.18 1.25
CA LEU A 163 13.32 -11.61 -0.02
C LEU A 163 14.66 -12.35 0.19
N VAL A 164 15.56 -11.78 1.01
CA VAL A 164 16.86 -12.39 1.31
C VAL A 164 16.70 -13.72 2.08
N ALA A 165 15.78 -13.77 3.05
CA ALA A 165 15.45 -14.99 3.77
C ALA A 165 14.94 -16.08 2.82
N ARG A 166 14.05 -15.74 1.88
CA ARG A 166 13.51 -16.69 0.89
C ARG A 166 14.58 -17.24 -0.05
N LEU A 167 15.48 -16.39 -0.54
CA LEU A 167 16.61 -16.77 -1.39
C LEU A 167 17.57 -17.73 -0.65
N GLY A 168 17.76 -17.53 0.65
CA GLY A 168 18.51 -18.44 1.51
C GLY A 168 17.91 -19.85 1.58
N GLN A 169 16.59 -19.94 1.72
CA GLN A 169 15.88 -21.23 1.78
C GLN A 169 15.92 -22.01 0.46
N GLU A 170 15.78 -21.35 -0.70
CA GLU A 170 15.85 -22.05 -1.99
C GLU A 170 17.21 -22.71 -2.24
N ARG A 171 18.29 -22.11 -1.73
CA ARG A 171 19.64 -22.68 -1.85
C ARG A 171 19.78 -23.94 -1.00
N LYS A 172 19.23 -23.95 0.22
CA LYS A 172 19.17 -25.13 1.09
C LYS A 172 18.37 -26.28 0.44
N GLY A 173 17.24 -25.98 -0.20
CA GLY A 173 16.43 -26.98 -0.91
C GLY A 173 17.11 -27.62 -2.13
N ARG A 174 18.07 -26.93 -2.75
CA ARG A 174 18.80 -27.39 -3.94
C ARG A 174 20.13 -28.11 -3.64
N SER A 175 20.69 -27.93 -2.45
CA SER A 175 21.91 -28.62 -2.00
C SER A 175 21.64 -29.48 -0.76
N ALA A 176 21.12 -30.69 -0.97
CA ALA A 176 20.84 -31.66 0.08
C ALA A 176 22.11 -32.35 0.67
N GLY A 177 23.29 -31.73 0.56
CA GLY A 177 24.56 -32.45 0.75
C GLY A 177 25.70 -31.72 1.49
N SER A 178 25.52 -30.50 2.02
CA SER A 178 26.60 -29.83 2.76
C SER A 178 26.10 -29.17 4.04
N THR A 179 26.92 -29.35 5.08
CA THR A 179 26.89 -28.90 6.48
C THR A 179 26.30 -27.51 6.76
N PRO A 180 25.88 -27.22 8.01
CA PRO A 180 24.90 -26.18 8.33
C PRO A 180 25.43 -24.76 8.12
N GLU A 181 25.24 -24.22 6.91
CA GLU A 181 25.45 -22.81 6.60
C GLU A 181 24.26 -21.94 7.04
N SER A 182 23.79 -22.08 8.29
CA SER A 182 22.88 -21.06 8.87
C SER A 182 23.53 -19.67 8.85
N THR A 183 24.85 -19.62 8.76
CA THR A 183 25.68 -18.42 8.84
C THR A 183 25.67 -17.55 7.58
N SER A 184 25.27 -18.03 6.39
CA SER A 184 25.43 -17.21 5.17
C SER A 184 24.26 -16.26 4.93
N SER A 185 23.02 -16.68 5.24
CA SER A 185 21.85 -15.78 5.24
C SER A 185 21.84 -14.87 6.47
N SER A 186 22.23 -15.39 7.64
CA SER A 186 22.43 -14.63 8.88
C SER A 186 23.56 -13.58 8.79
N ARG A 187 24.51 -13.74 7.85
CA ARG A 187 25.51 -12.70 7.56
C ARG A 187 25.01 -11.54 6.70
N LEU A 188 23.94 -11.74 5.91
CA LEU A 188 23.36 -10.72 5.03
C LEU A 188 22.17 -10.01 5.66
N LEU A 189 21.50 -10.71 6.58
CA LEU A 189 20.46 -10.21 7.46
C LEU A 189 21.14 -9.93 8.80
N ASP A 190 21.53 -8.69 9.05
CA ASP A 190 22.14 -8.25 10.31
C ASP A 190 21.14 -8.29 11.49
N LEU A 191 20.40 -9.39 11.64
CA LEU A 191 19.28 -9.58 12.58
C LEU A 191 19.54 -10.76 13.54
N PRO A 192 18.91 -10.80 14.72
CA PRO A 192 18.95 -11.95 15.64
C PRO A 192 18.39 -13.24 15.02
N ASP A 193 18.85 -14.40 15.50
CA ASP A 193 18.45 -15.71 14.96
C ASP A 193 16.94 -15.96 15.01
N ARG A 194 16.26 -15.54 16.09
CA ARG A 194 14.79 -15.65 16.22
C ARG A 194 14.05 -14.85 15.14
N GLU A 195 14.51 -13.66 14.83
CA GLU A 195 13.87 -12.82 13.80
C GLU A 195 14.08 -13.39 12.40
N ILE A 196 15.24 -13.99 12.17
CA ILE A 196 15.52 -14.71 10.92
C ILE A 196 14.55 -15.90 10.78
N GLU A 197 14.23 -16.61 11.87
CA GLU A 197 13.23 -17.68 11.85
C GLU A 197 11.82 -17.17 11.52
N ASP A 198 11.42 -16.02 12.06
CA ASP A 198 10.11 -15.43 11.78
C ASP A 198 9.99 -14.90 10.35
N LEU A 199 11.05 -14.29 9.81
CA LEU A 199 11.13 -13.93 8.38
C LEU A 199 11.04 -15.17 7.48
N HIS A 200 11.76 -16.24 7.84
CA HIS A 200 11.67 -17.52 7.14
C HIS A 200 10.25 -18.10 7.15
N ARG A 201 9.50 -17.91 8.23
CA ARG A 201 8.12 -18.36 8.38
C ARG A 201 7.17 -17.53 7.52
N GLN A 202 7.26 -16.20 7.56
CA GLN A 202 6.45 -15.30 6.73
C GLN A 202 6.71 -15.51 5.23
N ALA A 203 7.96 -15.76 4.84
CA ALA A 203 8.35 -15.93 3.45
C ALA A 203 8.05 -17.33 2.87
N ALA A 204 7.75 -18.33 3.71
CA ALA A 204 7.72 -19.75 3.31
C ALA A 204 6.78 -20.05 2.13
N GLU A 205 5.60 -19.42 2.10
CA GLU A 205 4.57 -19.67 1.08
C GLU A 205 4.66 -18.73 -0.13
N LEU A 206 5.62 -17.81 -0.14
CA LEU A 206 5.77 -16.80 -1.18
C LEU A 206 6.82 -17.22 -2.21
N SER A 207 6.61 -16.81 -3.46
CA SER A 207 7.63 -16.92 -4.51
C SER A 207 8.65 -15.79 -4.38
N VAL A 208 9.85 -16.01 -4.89
CA VAL A 208 10.90 -14.99 -4.93
C VAL A 208 10.44 -13.82 -5.80
N GLU A 209 9.73 -14.09 -6.90
CA GLU A 209 9.20 -13.09 -7.82
C GLU A 209 8.19 -12.17 -7.12
N THR A 210 7.25 -12.73 -6.34
CA THR A 210 6.28 -11.91 -5.59
C THR A 210 6.97 -11.05 -4.51
N LEU A 211 7.99 -11.58 -3.83
CA LEU A 211 8.76 -10.78 -2.86
C LEU A 211 9.60 -9.68 -3.54
N MET A 212 10.10 -9.91 -4.75
CA MET A 212 10.74 -8.87 -5.55
C MET A 212 9.74 -7.78 -5.96
N ASP A 213 8.54 -8.16 -6.40
CA ASP A 213 7.47 -7.22 -6.74
C ASP A 213 7.09 -6.38 -5.51
N TYR A 214 6.96 -7.02 -4.33
CA TYR A 214 6.62 -6.33 -3.10
C TYR A 214 7.70 -5.37 -2.62
N PHE A 215 8.96 -5.80 -2.62
CA PHE A 215 10.10 -4.95 -2.29
C PHE A 215 10.21 -3.75 -3.24
N GLY A 216 10.12 -3.99 -4.55
CA GLY A 216 10.19 -2.92 -5.55
C GLY A 216 9.06 -1.89 -5.40
N PHE A 217 7.83 -2.37 -5.24
CA PHE A 217 6.67 -1.50 -5.03
C PHE A 217 6.81 -0.67 -3.75
N MET A 218 7.22 -1.29 -2.64
CA MET A 218 7.37 -0.58 -1.37
C MET A 218 8.51 0.45 -1.43
N ALA A 219 9.62 0.16 -2.12
CA ALA A 219 10.72 1.11 -2.30
C ALA A 219 10.29 2.35 -3.09
N GLU A 220 9.48 2.20 -4.12
CA GLU A 220 8.88 3.33 -4.85
C GLU A 220 7.86 4.09 -3.98
N ALA A 221 7.04 3.36 -3.22
CA ALA A 221 6.04 3.96 -2.34
C ALA A 221 6.67 4.75 -1.19
N ASP A 222 7.82 4.35 -0.68
CA ASP A 222 8.53 5.06 0.39
C ASP A 222 8.94 6.47 -0.03
N GLU A 223 9.44 6.63 -1.27
CA GLU A 223 9.76 7.95 -1.81
C GLU A 223 8.51 8.84 -1.89
N GLU A 224 7.35 8.26 -2.23
CA GLU A 224 6.05 8.95 -2.23
C GLU A 224 5.63 9.38 -0.81
N VAL A 225 5.73 8.48 0.16
CA VAL A 225 5.37 8.76 1.56
C VAL A 225 6.26 9.86 2.13
N ALA A 226 7.56 9.80 1.87
CA ALA A 226 8.54 10.77 2.37
C ALA A 226 8.32 12.18 1.80
N ARG A 227 7.88 12.30 0.55
CA ARG A 227 7.64 13.61 -0.11
C ARG A 227 6.21 14.14 0.08
N SER A 228 5.29 13.32 0.59
CA SER A 228 3.87 13.67 0.71
C SER A 228 3.62 14.70 1.81
N ALA A 229 2.70 15.64 1.55
CA ALA A 229 2.15 16.52 2.59
C ALA A 229 1.26 15.75 3.60
N TYR A 230 0.82 14.54 3.23
CA TYR A 230 0.00 13.66 4.04
C TYR A 230 0.58 12.23 4.02
N PRO A 231 1.66 11.95 4.79
CA PRO A 231 2.33 10.65 4.80
C PRO A 231 1.40 9.49 5.14
N ARG A 232 0.42 9.72 6.02
CA ARG A 232 -0.61 8.74 6.38
C ARG A 232 -1.38 8.21 5.18
N PHE A 233 -1.98 9.09 4.39
CA PHE A 233 -2.80 8.68 3.25
C PHE A 233 -1.95 8.03 2.15
N ALA A 234 -0.70 8.51 1.97
CA ALA A 234 0.23 7.89 1.04
C ALA A 234 0.57 6.46 1.45
N LEU A 235 0.83 6.22 2.75
CA LEU A 235 1.12 4.90 3.27
C LEU A 235 -0.11 3.98 3.21
N GLU A 236 -1.29 4.46 3.59
CA GLU A 236 -2.56 3.72 3.47
C GLU A 236 -2.80 3.27 2.01
N ALA A 237 -2.64 4.18 1.04
CA ALA A 237 -2.79 3.85 -0.38
C ALA A 237 -1.73 2.83 -0.85
N ALA A 238 -0.49 2.95 -0.38
CA ALA A 238 0.58 2.01 -0.70
C ALA A 238 0.27 0.60 -0.19
N VAL A 239 -0.08 0.45 1.08
CA VAL A 239 -0.35 -0.87 1.68
C VAL A 239 -1.60 -1.53 1.11
N VAL A 240 -2.65 -0.75 0.78
CA VAL A 240 -3.85 -1.27 0.09
C VAL A 240 -3.50 -1.78 -1.30
N ARG A 241 -2.72 -1.02 -2.08
CA ARG A 241 -2.27 -1.45 -3.41
C ARG A 241 -1.39 -2.69 -3.35
N LEU A 242 -0.51 -2.77 -2.34
CA LEU A 242 0.38 -3.91 -2.14
C LEU A 242 -0.41 -5.18 -1.73
N ALA A 243 -1.37 -5.04 -0.82
CA ALA A 243 -2.25 -6.14 -0.38
C ALA A 243 -3.17 -6.65 -1.52
N THR A 244 -3.52 -5.79 -2.47
CA THR A 244 -4.36 -6.13 -3.62
C THR A 244 -3.56 -6.48 -4.87
N LEU A 245 -2.22 -6.46 -4.80
CA LEU A 245 -1.35 -6.77 -5.93
C LEU A 245 -1.57 -8.24 -6.32
N PRO A 246 -1.85 -8.55 -7.61
CA PRO A 246 -2.02 -9.91 -8.05
C PRO A 246 -0.72 -10.69 -7.82
N LYS A 247 -0.78 -11.74 -6.99
CA LYS A 247 0.37 -12.61 -6.72
C LYS A 247 0.85 -13.23 -8.04
N THR A 248 2.12 -13.02 -8.35
CA THR A 248 2.77 -13.50 -9.58
C THR A 248 2.73 -15.02 -9.60
N ILE A 249 1.80 -15.60 -10.37
CA ILE A 249 1.75 -17.05 -10.57
C ILE A 249 2.83 -17.40 -11.60
N PRO A 250 3.81 -18.25 -11.28
CA PRO A 250 4.79 -18.68 -12.26
C PRO A 250 4.09 -19.36 -13.43
N VAL A 251 4.52 -19.05 -14.67
CA VAL A 251 3.90 -19.54 -15.90
C VAL A 251 3.79 -21.08 -15.92
N THR A 252 4.74 -21.76 -15.28
CA THR A 252 4.74 -23.22 -15.09
C THR A 252 3.50 -23.72 -14.34
N ALA A 253 3.06 -23.03 -13.29
CA ALA A 253 1.86 -23.41 -12.53
C ALA A 253 0.57 -23.16 -13.32
N VAL A 254 0.54 -22.16 -14.21
CA VAL A 254 -0.56 -21.94 -15.15
C VAL A 254 -0.61 -23.05 -16.20
N LEU A 255 0.54 -23.44 -16.75
CA LEU A 255 0.68 -24.53 -17.71
C LEU A 255 0.25 -25.88 -17.11
N GLU A 256 0.66 -26.19 -15.87
CA GLU A 256 0.23 -27.39 -15.16
C GLU A 256 -1.29 -27.43 -14.92
N ARG A 257 -1.91 -26.30 -14.55
CA ARG A 257 -3.37 -26.20 -14.43
C ARG A 257 -4.08 -26.42 -15.76
N LEU A 258 -3.56 -25.87 -16.85
CA LEU A 258 -4.10 -26.08 -18.20
C LEU A 258 -3.96 -27.53 -18.65
N GLU A 259 -2.81 -28.17 -18.40
CA GLU A 259 -2.64 -29.60 -18.67
C GLU A 259 -3.58 -30.47 -17.84
N MET A 260 -3.77 -30.15 -16.54
CA MET A 260 -4.73 -30.87 -15.70
C MET A 260 -6.17 -30.70 -16.20
N LEU A 261 -6.56 -29.50 -16.65
CA LEU A 261 -7.87 -29.27 -17.26
C LEU A 261 -8.02 -30.06 -18.57
N GLY A 262 -7.01 -30.07 -19.43
CA GLY A 262 -6.97 -30.85 -20.65
C GLY A 262 -7.17 -32.35 -20.39
N ARG A 263 -6.45 -32.89 -19.39
CA ARG A 263 -6.60 -34.30 -18.97
C ARG A 263 -7.97 -34.62 -18.36
N ARG A 264 -8.62 -33.67 -17.68
CA ARG A 264 -10.01 -33.84 -17.20
C ARG A 264 -11.01 -33.87 -18.34
N LEU A 265 -10.88 -32.95 -19.30
CA LEU A 265 -11.73 -32.90 -20.50
C LEU A 265 -11.54 -34.14 -21.39
N GLU A 266 -10.32 -34.67 -21.52
CA GLU A 266 -10.07 -35.93 -22.24
C GLU A 266 -10.67 -37.15 -21.53
N ARG A 267 -10.70 -37.16 -20.20
CA ARG A 267 -11.35 -38.22 -19.41
C ARG A 267 -12.87 -38.15 -19.50
N GLU A 268 -13.44 -36.94 -19.47
CA GLU A 268 -14.89 -36.73 -19.65
C GLU A 268 -15.33 -36.99 -21.10
N GLY A 269 -14.48 -36.68 -22.09
CA GLY A 269 -14.72 -36.98 -23.51
C GLY A 269 -14.67 -38.48 -23.85
N LYS A 270 -13.91 -39.30 -23.12
CA LYS A 270 -13.87 -40.76 -23.28
C LYS A 270 -15.01 -41.51 -22.58
N GLY A 271 -15.83 -40.83 -21.78
CA GLY A 271 -16.95 -41.44 -21.03
C GLY A 271 -18.30 -41.49 -21.75
N ARG A 272 -18.47 -40.80 -22.89
CA ARG A 272 -19.72 -40.83 -23.66
C ARG A 272 -19.61 -41.78 -24.85
N SER A 273 -20.01 -43.04 -24.66
CA SER A 273 -20.43 -43.89 -25.78
C SER A 273 -21.75 -43.37 -26.38
N PRO A 274 -21.88 -43.30 -27.71
CA PRO A 274 -23.11 -42.87 -28.37
C PRO A 274 -24.07 -44.05 -28.46
N GLY A 275 -25.19 -43.99 -27.73
CA GLY A 275 -26.27 -44.95 -27.94
C GLY A 275 -27.15 -45.19 -26.73
N GLN A 276 -28.11 -44.28 -26.49
CA GLN A 276 -29.50 -44.68 -26.24
C GLN A 276 -30.42 -43.45 -26.37
N PRO A 277 -31.50 -43.54 -27.17
CA PRO A 277 -32.43 -42.43 -27.39
C PRO A 277 -33.39 -42.30 -26.21
N VAL A 278 -33.56 -41.06 -25.74
CA VAL A 278 -34.56 -40.67 -24.74
C VAL A 278 -35.95 -40.66 -25.42
N PRO A 279 -37.02 -41.19 -24.80
CA PRO A 279 -38.36 -41.12 -25.37
C PRO A 279 -38.91 -39.70 -25.30
N ALA A 280 -39.47 -39.23 -26.42
CA ALA A 280 -40.24 -38.01 -26.52
C ALA A 280 -41.59 -38.17 -25.81
N ALA A 281 -41.88 -37.29 -24.85
CA ALA A 281 -43.20 -37.14 -24.24
C ALA A 281 -43.75 -35.75 -24.58
N GLU A 282 -44.65 -35.77 -25.55
CA GLU A 282 -45.87 -34.98 -25.74
C GLU A 282 -45.94 -33.53 -25.22
N ARG A 283 -45.92 -32.65 -26.22
CA ARG A 283 -46.28 -31.24 -26.23
C ARG A 283 -47.80 -31.09 -25.98
N ASN A 284 -48.18 -30.49 -24.85
CA ASN A 284 -49.56 -30.09 -24.60
C ASN A 284 -49.68 -28.56 -24.70
N GLU A 285 -50.24 -28.09 -25.82
CA GLU A 285 -50.60 -26.70 -26.06
C GLU A 285 -51.91 -26.36 -25.33
N LYS A 286 -51.80 -25.66 -24.19
CA LYS A 286 -52.87 -24.81 -23.62
C LYS A 286 -52.30 -24.01 -22.45
N SER A 287 -51.83 -22.80 -22.74
CA SER A 287 -51.73 -21.62 -21.85
C SER A 287 -51.05 -20.47 -22.62
N MET A 288 -51.73 -19.90 -23.61
CA MET A 288 -51.39 -18.58 -24.15
C MET A 288 -52.42 -17.58 -23.62
N GLN A 289 -52.13 -17.01 -22.46
CA GLN A 289 -52.41 -15.62 -22.07
C GLN A 289 -51.98 -15.45 -20.60
N GLU A 290 -51.30 -14.34 -20.34
CA GLU A 290 -50.67 -13.92 -19.06
C GLU A 290 -49.25 -14.44 -18.76
N ALA A 291 -48.27 -13.85 -19.44
CA ALA A 291 -46.94 -13.56 -18.88
C ALA A 291 -46.21 -12.56 -19.79
N ALA A 292 -46.35 -11.27 -19.51
CA ALA A 292 -45.48 -10.23 -20.07
C ALA A 292 -44.55 -9.75 -18.96
N LEU A 293 -43.25 -9.68 -19.30
CA LEU A 293 -42.08 -9.30 -18.51
C LEU A 293 -41.43 -10.40 -17.65
N GLU A 294 -40.71 -11.30 -18.33
CA GLU A 294 -39.46 -11.86 -17.81
C GLU A 294 -38.33 -11.70 -18.85
N THR A 295 -37.18 -11.24 -18.36
CA THR A 295 -35.93 -10.96 -19.08
C THR A 295 -35.22 -12.26 -19.50
N PRO A 296 -34.67 -12.38 -20.73
CA PRO A 296 -33.71 -13.44 -21.03
C PRO A 296 -32.30 -12.97 -20.66
N THR A 297 -31.70 -13.71 -19.73
CA THR A 297 -30.28 -13.70 -19.39
C THR A 297 -29.48 -14.30 -20.55
N GLY A 298 -28.48 -13.56 -21.05
CA GLY A 298 -27.51 -14.03 -22.06
C GLY A 298 -26.10 -13.54 -21.74
N GLY A 299 -25.26 -14.42 -21.19
CA GLY A 299 -23.91 -14.11 -20.70
C GLY A 299 -22.88 -13.65 -21.75
N GLY A 300 -23.23 -13.56 -23.04
CA GLY A 300 -22.37 -13.03 -24.09
C GLY A 300 -22.34 -11.48 -24.17
N GLY A 301 -23.40 -10.81 -23.72
CA GLY A 301 -23.51 -9.34 -23.81
C GLY A 301 -22.56 -8.59 -22.88
N THR A 302 -22.28 -9.16 -21.70
CA THR A 302 -21.40 -8.56 -20.68
C THR A 302 -19.92 -8.53 -21.08
N GLU A 303 -19.44 -9.54 -21.80
CA GLU A 303 -18.05 -9.60 -22.24
C GLU A 303 -17.81 -8.68 -23.45
N LEU A 304 -18.74 -8.67 -24.41
CA LEU A 304 -18.71 -7.72 -25.54
C LEU A 304 -18.79 -6.27 -25.07
N TRP A 305 -19.59 -5.99 -24.04
CA TRP A 305 -19.65 -4.66 -23.43
C TRP A 305 -18.32 -4.24 -22.80
N ARG A 306 -17.67 -5.12 -22.04
CA ARG A 306 -16.35 -4.84 -21.43
C ARG A 306 -15.30 -4.54 -22.50
N GLN A 307 -15.29 -5.29 -23.59
CA GLN A 307 -14.38 -5.06 -24.71
C GLN A 307 -14.66 -3.74 -25.43
N PHE A 308 -15.92 -3.36 -25.59
CA PHE A 308 -16.31 -2.06 -26.15
C PHE A 308 -15.89 -0.89 -25.24
N VAL A 309 -16.12 -0.99 -23.93
CA VAL A 309 -15.70 0.04 -22.95
C VAL A 309 -14.17 0.18 -22.94
N ALA A 310 -13.43 -0.94 -22.97
CA ALA A 310 -11.98 -0.93 -23.07
C ALA A 310 -11.46 -0.32 -24.39
N PHE A 311 -12.17 -0.54 -25.49
CA PHE A 311 -11.87 0.10 -26.78
C PHE A 311 -12.06 1.62 -26.72
N VAL A 312 -13.19 2.10 -26.19
CA VAL A 312 -13.45 3.54 -26.03
C VAL A 312 -12.48 4.19 -25.05
N MET A 313 -12.07 3.50 -23.98
CA MET A 313 -11.06 3.99 -23.03
C MET A 313 -9.70 4.25 -23.68
N ARG A 314 -9.30 3.46 -24.68
CA ARG A 314 -8.04 3.64 -25.41
C ARG A 314 -8.06 4.84 -26.36
N GLU A 315 -9.21 5.11 -26.97
CA GLU A 315 -9.37 6.19 -27.95
C GLU A 315 -9.74 7.53 -27.28
N LYS A 316 -10.63 7.53 -26.28
CA LYS A 316 -11.10 8.74 -25.59
C LYS A 316 -11.43 8.45 -24.13
N LYS A 317 -10.41 8.56 -23.28
CA LYS A 317 -10.44 8.27 -21.83
C LYS A 317 -11.62 8.90 -21.09
N PHE A 318 -11.98 10.15 -21.42
CA PHE A 318 -13.11 10.85 -20.81
C PHE A 318 -14.46 10.16 -21.07
N LEU A 319 -14.73 9.70 -22.30
CA LEU A 319 -15.98 9.00 -22.62
C LEU A 319 -16.01 7.60 -22.02
N GLY A 320 -14.87 6.92 -21.99
CA GLY A 320 -14.76 5.61 -21.36
C GLY A 320 -15.15 5.61 -19.88
N THR A 321 -14.75 6.64 -19.11
CA THR A 321 -15.11 6.78 -17.69
C THR A 321 -16.63 6.89 -17.47
N TYR A 322 -17.36 7.52 -18.39
CA TYR A 322 -18.82 7.54 -18.31
C TYR A 322 -19.42 6.17 -18.67
N LEU A 323 -18.86 5.46 -19.64
CA LEU A 323 -19.38 4.16 -20.07
C LEU A 323 -19.15 3.05 -19.04
N GLU A 324 -18.15 3.15 -18.18
CA GLU A 324 -17.97 2.25 -17.02
C GLU A 324 -19.13 2.34 -16.02
N ARG A 325 -19.83 3.49 -15.98
CA ARG A 325 -20.95 3.76 -15.07
C ARG A 325 -22.31 3.48 -15.72
N VAL A 326 -22.33 2.98 -16.95
CA VAL A 326 -23.53 2.79 -17.76
C VAL A 326 -23.71 1.32 -18.10
N PHE A 327 -24.97 0.89 -18.13
CA PHE A 327 -25.31 -0.49 -18.48
C PHE A 327 -25.99 -0.54 -19.85
N PRO A 328 -25.61 -1.49 -20.72
CA PRO A 328 -26.28 -1.68 -21.99
C PRO A 328 -27.66 -2.32 -21.74
N LEU A 329 -28.72 -1.62 -22.13
CA LEU A 329 -30.08 -2.16 -22.12
C LEU A 329 -30.35 -3.05 -23.33
N GLU A 330 -29.69 -2.77 -24.46
CA GLU A 330 -29.78 -3.56 -25.68
C GLU A 330 -28.45 -3.50 -26.43
N LEU A 331 -27.89 -4.67 -26.72
CA LEU A 331 -26.64 -4.85 -27.47
C LEU A 331 -26.95 -5.73 -28.68
N SER A 332 -27.23 -5.09 -29.81
CA SER A 332 -27.43 -5.78 -31.08
C SER A 332 -26.51 -5.18 -32.16
N PRO A 333 -26.23 -5.91 -33.26
CA PRO A 333 -25.41 -5.41 -34.36
C PRO A 333 -25.97 -4.17 -35.09
N SER A 334 -27.21 -3.77 -34.80
CA SER A 334 -27.90 -2.64 -35.44
C SER A 334 -28.39 -1.56 -34.46
N HIS A 335 -28.47 -1.85 -33.16
CA HIS A 335 -28.91 -0.92 -32.12
C HIS A 335 -28.12 -1.10 -30.83
N LEU A 336 -27.55 0.01 -30.33
CA LEU A 336 -26.94 0.14 -29.02
C LEU A 336 -27.81 1.05 -28.14
N LYS A 337 -28.44 0.48 -27.12
CA LYS A 337 -29.26 1.22 -26.17
C LYS A 337 -28.59 1.25 -24.80
N LEU A 338 -28.30 2.45 -24.31
CA LEU A 338 -27.60 2.66 -23.05
C LEU A 338 -28.57 3.15 -21.97
N GLY A 339 -28.55 2.51 -20.81
CA GLY A 339 -29.30 2.88 -19.63
C GLY A 339 -28.42 3.62 -18.63
N VAL A 340 -28.79 4.84 -18.30
CA VAL A 340 -28.04 5.69 -17.35
C VAL A 340 -28.93 6.00 -16.15
N ASP A 341 -28.41 5.77 -14.95
CA ASP A 341 -29.07 6.07 -13.67
C ASP A 341 -28.69 7.45 -13.11
N ASP A 342 -27.51 7.96 -13.49
CA ASP A 342 -26.98 9.26 -13.08
C ASP A 342 -27.36 10.40 -14.06
N ARG A 343 -28.00 11.45 -13.55
CA ARG A 343 -28.46 12.60 -14.36
C ARG A 343 -27.32 13.40 -15.00
N HIS A 344 -26.16 13.47 -14.35
CA HIS A 344 -25.00 14.18 -14.87
C HIS A 344 -24.35 13.39 -16.02
N CYS A 345 -24.18 12.09 -15.83
CA CYS A 345 -23.72 11.17 -16.87
C CYS A 345 -24.66 11.15 -18.08
N LEU A 346 -25.97 11.18 -17.86
CA LEU A 346 -26.97 11.25 -18.93
C LEU A 346 -26.81 12.53 -19.76
N SER A 347 -26.65 13.69 -19.11
CA SER A 347 -26.46 14.97 -19.80
C SER A 347 -25.19 14.99 -20.64
N GLN A 348 -24.10 14.37 -20.14
CA GLN A 348 -22.81 14.30 -20.85
C GLN A 348 -22.87 13.34 -22.04
N LEU A 349 -23.56 12.20 -21.89
CA LEU A 349 -23.72 11.22 -22.97
C LEU A 349 -24.78 11.60 -24.01
N GLN A 350 -25.68 12.55 -23.70
CA GLN A 350 -26.65 13.10 -24.65
C GLN A 350 -26.14 14.35 -25.39
N ASP A 351 -24.95 14.83 -25.04
CA ASP A 351 -24.29 15.93 -25.76
C ASP A 351 -24.06 15.52 -27.24
N PRO A 352 -24.44 16.35 -28.22
CA PRO A 352 -24.29 16.04 -29.65
C PRO A 352 -22.88 15.61 -30.07
N GLU A 353 -21.84 16.19 -29.47
CA GLU A 353 -20.45 15.88 -29.81
C GLU A 353 -20.02 14.50 -29.27
N ASN A 354 -20.47 14.17 -28.06
CA ASN A 354 -20.21 12.89 -27.41
C ASN A 354 -21.05 11.76 -28.03
N LEU A 355 -22.30 12.02 -28.39
CA LEU A 355 -23.14 11.06 -29.13
C LEU A 355 -22.55 10.74 -30.51
N SER A 356 -22.02 11.74 -31.20
CA SER A 356 -21.38 11.56 -32.51
C SER A 356 -20.12 10.71 -32.38
N SER A 357 -19.27 11.03 -31.40
CA SER A 357 -18.07 10.23 -31.06
C SER A 357 -18.45 8.78 -30.71
N LEU A 358 -19.49 8.59 -29.91
CA LEU A 358 -19.92 7.26 -29.47
C LEU A 358 -20.52 6.42 -30.60
N ARG A 359 -21.24 7.05 -31.54
CA ARG A 359 -21.70 6.41 -32.78
C ARG A 359 -20.53 5.98 -33.65
N GLU A 360 -19.53 6.83 -33.82
CA GLU A 360 -18.33 6.50 -34.60
C GLU A 360 -17.60 5.29 -34.00
N PHE A 361 -17.39 5.29 -32.68
CA PHE A 361 -16.75 4.17 -32.00
C PHE A 361 -17.59 2.88 -32.06
N ALA A 362 -18.92 2.99 -31.95
CA ALA A 362 -19.82 1.84 -32.10
C ALA A 362 -19.74 1.25 -33.52
N CYS A 363 -19.79 2.08 -34.57
CA CYS A 363 -19.66 1.63 -35.96
C CYS A 363 -18.30 0.97 -36.23
N ARG A 364 -17.21 1.53 -35.67
CA ARG A 364 -15.86 0.96 -35.78
C ARG A 364 -15.71 -0.37 -35.06
N PHE A 365 -16.32 -0.54 -33.88
CA PHE A 365 -16.15 -1.73 -33.06
C PHE A 365 -17.01 -2.91 -33.51
N PHE A 366 -18.28 -2.68 -33.87
CA PHE A 366 -19.21 -3.76 -34.26
C PHE A 366 -19.34 -3.95 -35.78
N THR A 367 -18.60 -3.19 -36.59
CA THR A 367 -18.56 -3.30 -38.07
C THR A 367 -19.95 -3.23 -38.73
N GLY A 368 -20.60 -2.07 -38.64
CA GLY A 368 -21.91 -1.80 -39.28
C GLY A 368 -22.46 -0.40 -38.93
N GLU A 369 -23.52 0.04 -39.60
CA GLU A 369 -24.26 1.26 -39.20
C GLU A 369 -25.11 0.96 -37.96
N ILE A 370 -24.79 1.60 -36.83
CA ILE A 370 -25.44 1.33 -35.55
C ILE A 370 -26.15 2.58 -35.06
N ALA A 371 -27.43 2.42 -34.73
CA ALA A 371 -28.18 3.45 -34.03
C ALA A 371 -27.84 3.42 -32.53
N VAL A 372 -27.36 4.56 -32.02
CA VAL A 372 -27.08 4.75 -30.59
C VAL A 372 -28.18 5.59 -29.96
N SER A 373 -28.77 5.07 -28.88
CA SER A 373 -29.74 5.80 -28.05
C SER A 373 -29.41 5.69 -26.56
N VAL A 374 -29.58 6.79 -25.82
CA VAL A 374 -29.27 6.89 -24.39
C VAL A 374 -30.54 7.29 -23.63
N VAL A 375 -30.93 6.47 -22.65
CA VAL A 375 -32.20 6.62 -21.91
C VAL A 375 -31.94 6.62 -20.40
N ALA A 376 -32.67 7.46 -19.67
CA ALA A 376 -32.65 7.48 -18.21
C ALA A 376 -33.39 6.26 -17.64
N VAL A 377 -32.79 5.54 -16.69
CA VAL A 377 -33.43 4.41 -16.00
C VAL A 377 -33.71 4.83 -14.55
N SER A 378 -34.99 4.93 -14.19
CA SER A 378 -35.40 5.15 -12.79
C SER A 378 -35.32 3.83 -12.02
N GLY A 379 -34.43 3.75 -11.03
CA GLY A 379 -34.08 2.50 -10.35
C GLY A 379 -35.23 1.83 -9.59
N LYS A 380 -35.30 0.50 -9.71
CA LYS A 380 -35.95 -0.38 -8.72
C LYS A 380 -34.95 -1.50 -8.40
N LYS A 381 -34.36 -1.46 -7.20
CA LYS A 381 -33.65 -2.61 -6.58
C LYS A 381 -34.55 -3.15 -5.45
N PRO A 382 -34.64 -4.46 -5.19
CA PRO A 382 -35.48 -5.00 -4.12
C PRO A 382 -34.86 -4.69 -2.75
N ALA A 383 -35.67 -4.28 -1.79
CA ALA A 383 -35.27 -3.84 -0.45
C ALA A 383 -35.27 -4.99 0.58
N PRO A 384 -34.53 -4.86 1.69
CA PRO A 384 -34.98 -5.25 3.01
C PRO A 384 -35.44 -4.01 3.81
N GLU A 385 -36.36 -4.27 4.73
CA GLU A 385 -37.23 -3.35 5.47
C GLU A 385 -36.52 -2.27 6.30
N GLU A 386 -37.02 -1.04 6.24
CA GLU A 386 -37.03 -0.12 7.38
C GLU A 386 -38.33 0.70 7.45
N THR A 387 -38.74 0.96 8.68
CA THR A 387 -39.94 1.67 9.20
C THR A 387 -40.16 3.09 8.66
N PRO A 388 -41.40 3.63 8.72
CA PRO A 388 -41.80 4.81 7.95
C PRO A 388 -41.46 6.17 8.62
N PRO A 389 -41.53 7.27 7.83
CA PRO A 389 -40.84 8.54 8.12
C PRO A 389 -41.74 9.61 8.75
N VAL A 390 -41.11 10.65 9.31
CA VAL A 390 -41.76 11.93 9.67
C VAL A 390 -41.42 13.00 8.63
N ALA A 391 -42.45 13.79 8.33
CA ALA A 391 -42.66 14.60 7.14
C ALA A 391 -41.78 15.85 6.96
N ALA A 392 -41.75 16.28 5.70
CA ALA A 392 -41.20 17.53 5.18
C ALA A 392 -41.96 18.79 5.64
N GLY A 393 -41.25 19.93 5.64
CA GLY A 393 -41.81 21.27 5.75
C GLY A 393 -40.92 22.31 5.09
N SER A 394 -41.36 22.80 3.94
CA SER A 394 -40.80 23.88 3.12
C SER A 394 -41.05 25.27 3.72
N ALA A 395 -40.13 26.23 3.55
CA ALA A 395 -40.44 27.60 3.10
C ALA A 395 -39.17 28.47 2.95
N ALA A 396 -39.17 29.34 1.94
CA ALA A 396 -38.10 30.28 1.59
C ALA A 396 -38.27 31.64 2.28
N SER A 397 -37.17 32.27 2.77
CA SER A 397 -36.93 33.72 2.66
C SER A 397 -35.56 34.17 3.19
N ARG A 398 -34.83 34.90 2.34
CA ARG A 398 -34.02 36.10 2.61
C ARG A 398 -33.18 36.18 3.91
N GLY A 399 -31.86 36.17 3.71
CA GLY A 399 -30.98 37.21 4.28
C GLY A 399 -30.48 37.00 5.71
N GLU A 400 -29.89 35.85 6.03
CA GLU A 400 -29.06 35.68 7.22
C GLU A 400 -27.80 34.86 6.87
N PRO A 401 -26.64 35.12 7.52
CA PRO A 401 -25.45 34.31 7.31
C PRO A 401 -25.75 32.87 7.76
N GLY A 402 -25.34 31.90 6.94
CA GLY A 402 -25.62 30.48 7.17
C GLY A 402 -25.21 29.99 8.56
N VAL A 403 -25.95 29.01 9.07
CA VAL A 403 -25.87 28.47 10.45
C VAL A 403 -24.43 28.25 10.95
N GLY A 404 -23.52 27.80 10.09
CA GLY A 404 -22.11 27.59 10.45
C GLY A 404 -21.32 28.87 10.78
N VAL A 405 -21.69 30.03 10.23
CA VAL A 405 -21.02 31.31 10.50
C VAL A 405 -21.47 31.91 11.84
N GLN A 406 -22.74 31.71 12.21
CA GLN A 406 -23.26 32.13 13.51
C GLN A 406 -22.67 31.29 14.65
N GLU A 407 -22.47 29.99 14.42
CA GLU A 407 -21.85 29.08 15.39
C GLU A 407 -20.37 29.43 15.62
N ALA A 408 -19.64 29.77 14.55
CA ALA A 408 -18.26 30.25 14.65
C ALA A 408 -18.16 31.60 15.40
N LEU A 409 -19.08 32.54 15.16
CA LEU A 409 -19.07 33.84 15.88
C LEU A 409 -19.41 33.69 17.37
N ARG A 410 -20.23 32.70 17.74
CA ARG A 410 -20.59 32.40 19.13
C ARG A 410 -19.44 31.73 19.88
N ILE A 411 -18.67 30.87 19.21
CA ILE A 411 -17.52 30.18 19.80
C ILE A 411 -16.33 31.12 19.96
N PHE A 412 -16.10 32.01 18.99
CA PHE A 412 -14.87 32.83 18.93
C PHE A 412 -15.07 34.32 19.25
N GLY A 413 -16.29 34.77 19.61
CA GLY A 413 -16.56 36.12 20.12
C GLY A 413 -16.33 37.27 19.12
N GLY A 414 -16.47 37.01 17.82
CA GLY A 414 -16.22 38.00 16.76
C GLY A 414 -17.45 38.83 16.36
N SER A 415 -17.23 39.93 15.61
CA SER A 415 -18.30 40.68 14.93
C SER A 415 -17.94 40.89 13.45
N ILE A 416 -18.94 40.77 12.54
CA ILE A 416 -18.72 40.93 11.09
C ILE A 416 -18.74 42.42 10.73
N LYS A 417 -17.64 42.93 10.15
CA LYS A 417 -17.61 44.21 9.43
C LYS A 417 -17.47 43.97 7.93
N GLY A 418 -18.52 44.35 7.18
CA GLY A 418 -18.61 44.58 5.73
C GLY A 418 -17.68 43.79 4.80
N ALA A 419 -18.20 42.76 4.13
CA ALA A 419 -17.52 42.08 3.04
C ALA A 419 -17.48 42.98 1.78
N LYS A 420 -16.28 43.35 1.31
CA LYS A 420 -16.07 43.83 -0.06
C LYS A 420 -15.91 42.63 -0.99
N ARG A 421 -16.72 42.59 -2.05
CA ARG A 421 -16.53 41.71 -3.22
C ARG A 421 -15.38 42.27 -4.05
N GLU A 422 -14.39 41.43 -4.37
CA GLU A 422 -13.59 41.61 -5.58
C GLU A 422 -14.19 40.70 -6.66
N GLU A 423 -14.37 41.29 -7.85
CA GLU A 423 -14.89 40.66 -9.07
C GLU A 423 -13.83 39.78 -9.76
#